data_AF-A0ABD3CJS8-F1
#
_entry.id   AF-A0ABD3CJS8-F1
#
_cell.length_a   1.000
_cell.length_b   1.000
_cell.length_c   1.000
_cell.angle_alpha   90.00
_cell.angle_beta   90.00
_cell.angle_gamma   90.00
#
_symmetry.space_group_name_H-M   'P 1'
#
loop_
_entity.id
_entity.type
_entity.pdbx_description
1 polymer ?
#
loop_
_entity_poly.entity_id
_entity_poly.type
_entity_poly.pdbx_seq_one_letter_code
_entity_poly.pdbx_strand_id
1 'polypeptide(L)'
;MASLNLGRPFHSTAGRSIKRRPEKPVTRLTVKCLSSLTNKFKRPYTSVMIVPTGVGAAIGGYAGDALPVARALSSVVDCLISHPNVLNAAMLYWPMPNVLYVEGYALDRFAEGLWALQPVHQNKVGLVLDAGIEEELRVRHLQVVDATRASLGLPVVEYTVTDAALRVEKWVDPKTGQSTGRINRPDSLLRAVRTLVERSNVNAVAVVARFPDDDDSDDVENYRQGKGIDVLAGVEAVISHLVVQEFNIPCAHAPACLPFPMSRSLSPKSAAEEIGYTFLPCVLAGLSMAPQYLVEGSKTLGRESIVASDIDSVILPINACGGDGALAFARMKTNRPLVIAVEENETVLGDTPDKLGIEAVKVSNYWEAIGVVAAHKAGIDPCSLRRDRIKNIHVINNNNNNNKSYLNEFALI
;
A
#
# COMPACT_ATOMS: atom_id res chain seq x y z
N MET A 1 33.07 -20.47 73.55
CA MET A 1 32.67 -19.92 74.87
C MET A 1 31.46 -19.02 74.67
N ALA A 2 30.50 -19.11 75.60
CA ALA A 2 29.39 -18.20 75.86
C ALA A 2 28.23 -18.11 74.83
N SER A 3 27.21 -18.90 75.15
CA SER A 3 25.78 -18.72 74.91
C SER A 3 25.21 -17.38 75.40
N LEU A 4 24.00 -17.00 74.93
CA LEU A 4 22.89 -16.65 75.82
C LEU A 4 21.52 -16.78 75.10
N ASN A 5 20.70 -17.66 75.67
CA ASN A 5 19.25 -17.80 75.49
C ASN A 5 18.50 -16.70 76.27
N LEU A 6 17.22 -16.48 75.94
CA LEU A 6 16.04 -16.22 76.80
C LEU A 6 14.98 -15.50 75.92
N GLY A 7 13.70 -15.85 75.85
CA GLY A 7 12.89 -16.83 76.56
C GLY A 7 11.48 -16.88 75.93
N ARG A 8 10.72 -17.92 76.28
CA ARG A 8 9.25 -18.03 76.17
C ARG A 8 8.66 -17.64 77.55
N PRO A 9 7.38 -17.23 77.74
CA PRO A 9 6.28 -18.21 77.61
C PRO A 9 4.77 -17.77 77.51
N PHE A 10 3.93 -18.78 77.23
CA PHE A 10 2.53 -19.09 77.65
C PHE A 10 1.24 -18.39 77.14
N HIS A 11 0.32 -19.27 76.64
CA HIS A 11 -1.17 -19.37 76.75
C HIS A 11 -2.10 -18.20 76.28
N SER A 12 -3.33 -18.34 75.76
CA SER A 12 -4.35 -19.42 75.78
C SER A 12 -5.38 -19.36 74.61
N THR A 13 -5.92 -20.53 74.27
CA THR A 13 -7.30 -20.96 73.91
C THR A 13 -8.28 -20.17 73.00
N ALA A 14 -8.71 -20.92 71.97
CA ALA A 14 -10.10 -21.25 71.56
C ALA A 14 -10.93 -20.28 70.68
N GLY A 15 -11.21 -20.71 69.44
CA GLY A 15 -12.22 -20.12 68.56
C GLY A 15 -12.53 -21.00 67.33
N ARG A 16 -13.56 -21.85 67.47
CA ARG A 16 -14.38 -22.58 66.47
C ARG A 16 -13.97 -22.66 64.98
N SER A 17 -14.01 -23.91 64.51
CA SER A 17 -14.05 -24.42 63.13
C SER A 17 -15.04 -23.74 62.17
N ILE A 18 -14.53 -23.37 60.98
CA ILE A 18 -15.26 -23.54 59.70
C ILE A 18 -14.28 -24.19 58.70
N LYS A 19 -14.45 -25.50 58.44
CA LYS A 19 -13.78 -26.18 57.33
C LYS A 19 -14.30 -25.61 56.00
N ARG A 20 -13.55 -24.71 55.37
CA ARG A 20 -13.76 -24.39 53.95
C ARG A 20 -13.22 -25.55 53.11
N ARG A 21 -14.11 -26.15 52.31
CA ARG A 21 -13.72 -27.12 51.26
C ARG A 21 -12.77 -26.41 50.28
N PRO A 22 -11.75 -27.10 49.73
CA PRO A 22 -10.95 -26.54 48.65
C PRO A 22 -11.84 -26.40 47.41
N GLU A 23 -12.07 -25.17 46.97
CA GLU A 23 -12.67 -24.91 45.66
C GLU A 23 -11.73 -25.46 44.58
N LYS A 24 -12.27 -26.36 43.76
CA LYS A 24 -11.58 -26.85 42.56
C LYS A 24 -11.31 -25.63 41.66
N PRO A 25 -10.12 -25.51 41.04
CA PRO A 25 -9.87 -24.44 40.09
C PRO A 25 -10.86 -24.57 38.94
N VAL A 26 -11.65 -23.52 38.73
CA VAL A 26 -12.51 -23.37 37.56
C VAL A 26 -11.61 -23.48 36.34
N THR A 27 -11.76 -24.55 35.58
CA THR A 27 -11.17 -24.69 34.25
C THR A 27 -11.69 -23.52 33.42
N ARG A 28 -10.88 -22.46 33.27
CA ARG A 28 -11.08 -21.42 32.27
C ARG A 28 -11.03 -22.13 30.92
N LEU A 29 -12.21 -22.42 30.37
CA LEU A 29 -12.39 -22.73 28.96
C LEU A 29 -11.81 -21.55 28.21
N THR A 30 -10.58 -21.72 27.74
CA THR A 30 -9.95 -20.75 26.84
C THR A 30 -10.62 -21.01 25.51
N VAL A 31 -11.67 -20.25 25.21
CA VAL A 31 -12.25 -20.24 23.87
C VAL A 31 -11.19 -19.66 22.96
N LYS A 32 -10.41 -20.52 22.31
CA LYS A 32 -9.67 -20.14 21.12
C LYS A 32 -10.73 -19.89 20.04
N CYS A 33 -11.13 -18.63 19.86
CA CYS A 33 -11.78 -18.24 18.62
C CYS A 33 -10.76 -18.46 17.50
N LEU A 34 -10.85 -19.62 16.85
CA LEU A 34 -10.25 -19.83 15.54
C LEU A 34 -11.01 -18.91 14.58
N SER A 35 -10.51 -17.69 14.33
CA SER A 35 -11.08 -16.79 13.32
C SER A 35 -10.73 -17.17 11.88
N SER A 36 -10.13 -18.35 11.66
CA SER A 36 -9.77 -18.86 10.33
C SER A 36 -10.57 -20.12 9.99
N LEU A 37 -11.88 -20.07 10.17
CA LEU A 37 -12.74 -20.90 9.35
C LEU A 37 -12.92 -20.13 8.04
N THR A 38 -12.04 -20.38 7.07
CA THR A 38 -12.32 -20.05 5.67
C THR A 38 -13.68 -20.65 5.35
N ASN A 39 -14.68 -19.78 5.26
CA ASN A 39 -16.05 -20.17 5.06
C ASN A 39 -16.09 -20.76 3.64
N LYS A 40 -16.01 -22.09 3.49
CA LYS A 40 -15.83 -22.80 2.21
C LYS A 40 -16.90 -22.49 1.15
N PHE A 41 -17.92 -21.71 1.51
CA PHE A 41 -19.05 -21.31 0.68
C PHE A 41 -18.99 -19.86 0.18
N LYS A 42 -18.00 -19.05 0.60
CA LYS A 42 -17.82 -17.67 0.11
C LYS A 42 -16.46 -17.51 -0.58
N ARG A 43 -16.43 -16.80 -1.71
CA ARG A 43 -15.17 -16.42 -2.36
C ARG A 43 -14.40 -15.44 -1.46
N PRO A 44 -13.05 -15.43 -1.51
CA PRO A 44 -12.25 -14.44 -0.81
C PRO A 44 -12.67 -13.02 -1.20
N TYR A 45 -12.76 -12.14 -0.21
CA TYR A 45 -13.05 -10.72 -0.42
C TYR A 45 -11.78 -9.94 -0.70
N THR A 46 -11.67 -9.39 -1.89
CA THR A 46 -10.46 -8.69 -2.37
C THR A 46 -10.71 -7.21 -2.54
N SER A 47 -9.86 -6.37 -1.94
CA SER A 47 -9.92 -4.92 -2.12
C SER A 47 -8.69 -4.37 -2.80
N VAL A 48 -8.85 -3.26 -3.51
CA VAL A 48 -7.76 -2.44 -4.03
C VAL A 48 -7.73 -1.12 -3.27
N MET A 49 -6.56 -0.70 -2.79
CA MET A 49 -6.34 0.64 -2.23
C MET A 49 -5.40 1.41 -3.14
N ILE A 50 -5.88 2.55 -3.66
CA ILE A 50 -5.16 3.41 -4.60
C ILE A 50 -4.93 4.77 -3.93
N VAL A 51 -3.69 5.22 -3.88
CA VAL A 51 -3.32 6.62 -3.61
C VAL A 51 -2.34 7.05 -4.69
N PRO A 52 -2.77 7.83 -5.71
CA PRO A 52 -1.90 8.14 -6.83
C PRO A 52 -0.59 8.79 -6.38
N THR A 53 0.47 8.45 -7.09
CA THR A 53 1.83 8.93 -6.77
C THR A 53 1.99 10.37 -7.27
N GLY A 54 2.61 11.24 -6.48
CA GLY A 54 2.97 12.59 -6.94
C GLY A 54 1.82 13.60 -7.04
N VAL A 55 0.66 13.33 -6.42
CA VAL A 55 -0.53 14.21 -6.48
C VAL A 55 -0.81 14.94 -5.16
N GLY A 56 0.10 14.87 -4.18
CA GLY A 56 -0.06 15.56 -2.90
C GLY A 56 -1.25 15.06 -2.08
N ALA A 57 -1.50 13.75 -2.06
CA ALA A 57 -2.60 13.19 -1.28
C ALA A 57 -2.45 13.51 0.22
N ALA A 58 -3.53 13.93 0.87
CA ALA A 58 -3.51 14.26 2.29
C ALA A 58 -3.10 13.07 3.18
N ILE A 59 -3.38 11.84 2.73
CA ILE A 59 -2.88 10.57 3.29
C ILE A 59 -2.34 9.71 2.14
N GLY A 60 -1.08 9.30 2.22
CA GLY A 60 -0.34 8.59 1.17
C GLY A 60 0.39 9.52 0.21
N GLY A 61 0.49 10.81 0.54
CA GLY A 61 1.33 11.78 -0.15
C GLY A 61 2.73 11.90 0.42
N TYR A 62 3.04 11.19 1.51
CA TYR A 62 4.35 11.16 2.16
C TYR A 62 4.82 9.73 2.33
N ALA A 63 6.14 9.50 2.42
CA ALA A 63 6.70 8.16 2.55
C ALA A 63 6.12 7.40 3.75
N GLY A 64 5.18 6.48 3.48
CA GLY A 64 4.62 5.56 4.45
C GLY A 64 3.40 6.04 5.24
N ASP A 65 2.90 7.26 5.02
CA ASP A 65 1.80 7.80 5.84
C ASP A 65 0.43 7.15 5.53
N ALA A 66 0.29 6.45 4.41
CA ALA A 66 -0.85 5.57 4.11
C ALA A 66 -0.68 4.12 4.61
N LEU A 67 0.51 3.70 5.07
CA LEU A 67 0.75 2.34 5.54
C LEU A 67 -0.16 1.93 6.72
N PRO A 68 -0.48 2.80 7.71
CA PRO A 68 -1.45 2.48 8.75
C PRO A 68 -2.86 2.19 8.21
N VAL A 69 -3.28 2.89 7.15
CA VAL A 69 -4.57 2.67 6.49
C VAL A 69 -4.58 1.32 5.79
N ALA A 70 -3.55 1.01 5.01
CA ALA A 70 -3.40 -0.29 4.37
C ALA A 70 -3.40 -1.43 5.39
N ARG A 71 -2.71 -1.25 6.53
CA ARG A 71 -2.69 -2.22 7.62
C ARG A 71 -4.07 -2.44 8.24
N ALA A 72 -4.81 -1.37 8.51
CA ALA A 72 -6.16 -1.50 9.06
C ALA A 72 -7.11 -2.17 8.05
N LEU A 73 -7.07 -1.79 6.77
CA LEU A 73 -7.84 -2.43 5.70
C LEU A 73 -7.50 -3.92 5.54
N SER A 74 -6.21 -4.28 5.57
CA SER A 74 -5.76 -5.67 5.45
C SER A 74 -6.35 -6.58 6.54
N SER A 75 -6.70 -6.01 7.71
CA SER A 75 -7.31 -6.78 8.80
C SER A 75 -8.78 -7.13 8.58
N VAL A 76 -9.48 -6.44 7.67
CA VAL A 76 -10.90 -6.67 7.38
C VAL A 76 -11.15 -7.34 6.03
N VAL A 77 -10.16 -7.42 5.15
CA VAL A 77 -10.26 -8.09 3.83
C VAL A 77 -9.52 -9.43 3.83
N ASP A 78 -9.82 -10.31 2.86
CA ASP A 78 -9.05 -11.55 2.70
C ASP A 78 -7.77 -11.32 1.87
N CYS A 79 -7.82 -10.39 0.92
CA CYS A 79 -6.67 -9.93 0.15
C CYS A 79 -6.77 -8.42 -0.09
N LEU A 80 -5.67 -7.69 0.12
CA LEU A 80 -5.55 -6.27 -0.23
C LEU A 80 -4.51 -6.13 -1.34
N ILE A 81 -4.86 -5.48 -2.44
CA ILE A 81 -3.93 -5.08 -3.49
C ILE A 81 -3.64 -3.59 -3.28
N SER A 82 -2.37 -3.22 -3.23
CA SER A 82 -1.94 -1.83 -3.22
C SER A 82 -0.55 -1.69 -3.83
N HIS A 83 -0.03 -0.49 -3.87
CA HIS A 83 1.14 -0.15 -4.68
C HIS A 83 2.27 0.45 -3.84
N PRO A 84 3.51 0.53 -4.38
CA PRO A 84 4.69 1.05 -3.69
C PRO A 84 4.44 2.32 -2.89
N ASN A 85 3.83 3.35 -3.47
CA ASN A 85 3.57 4.63 -2.80
C ASN A 85 2.72 4.51 -1.49
N VAL A 86 1.89 3.49 -1.33
CA VAL A 86 1.16 3.24 -0.08
C VAL A 86 1.97 2.40 0.91
N LEU A 87 2.77 1.46 0.40
CA LEU A 87 3.38 0.39 1.18
C LEU A 87 4.83 0.68 1.61
N ASN A 88 5.51 1.56 0.88
CA ASN A 88 6.88 1.98 1.13
C ASN A 88 6.92 3.11 2.15
N ALA A 89 7.83 3.02 3.12
CA ALA A 89 8.04 4.03 4.14
C ALA A 89 9.55 4.26 4.38
N ALA A 90 10.30 4.41 3.27
CA ALA A 90 11.76 4.52 3.24
C ALA A 90 12.46 3.34 3.94
N MET A 91 12.98 3.57 5.16
CA MET A 91 13.61 2.51 5.96
C MET A 91 12.61 1.60 6.68
N LEU A 92 11.35 2.02 6.77
CA LEU A 92 10.27 1.30 7.43
C LEU A 92 9.46 0.50 6.40
N TYR A 93 9.01 -0.67 6.82
CA TYR A 93 7.99 -1.45 6.14
C TYR A 93 7.26 -2.27 7.19
N TRP A 94 6.02 -2.68 6.88
CA TRP A 94 5.22 -3.51 7.79
C TRP A 94 4.84 -4.81 7.10
N PRO A 95 5.25 -5.98 7.62
CA PRO A 95 4.84 -7.26 7.05
C PRO A 95 3.33 -7.45 7.16
N MET A 96 2.67 -7.64 6.01
CA MET A 96 1.24 -7.96 5.92
C MET A 96 1.07 -9.16 4.99
N PRO A 97 0.70 -10.35 5.52
CA PRO A 97 0.74 -11.60 4.76
C PRO A 97 -0.34 -11.70 3.66
N ASN A 98 -1.35 -10.85 3.69
CA ASN A 98 -2.45 -10.82 2.74
C ASN A 98 -2.48 -9.55 1.88
N VAL A 99 -1.32 -8.90 1.70
CA VAL A 99 -1.19 -7.70 0.87
C VAL A 99 -0.33 -8.02 -0.36
N LEU A 100 -0.83 -7.69 -1.55
CA LEU A 100 -0.12 -7.79 -2.80
C LEU A 100 0.47 -6.42 -3.19
N TYR A 101 1.79 -6.40 -3.41
CA TYR A 101 2.58 -5.24 -3.78
C TYR A 101 2.63 -5.10 -5.31
N VAL A 102 1.78 -4.24 -5.88
CA VAL A 102 1.57 -4.13 -7.33
C VAL A 102 1.97 -2.73 -7.81
N GLU A 103 2.87 -2.64 -8.78
CA GLU A 103 3.28 -1.38 -9.36
C GLU A 103 2.10 -0.67 -10.06
N GLY A 104 2.10 0.67 -10.12
CA GLY A 104 0.96 1.47 -10.56
C GLY A 104 0.47 1.14 -11.98
N TYR A 105 1.37 1.03 -12.95
CA TYR A 105 1.01 0.62 -14.32
C TYR A 105 0.48 -0.81 -14.36
N ALA A 106 1.12 -1.73 -13.65
CA ALA A 106 0.63 -3.10 -13.54
C ALA A 106 -0.79 -3.15 -12.95
N LEU A 107 -1.08 -2.28 -11.97
CA LEU A 107 -2.41 -2.15 -11.39
C LEU A 107 -3.44 -1.64 -12.42
N ASP A 108 -3.07 -0.68 -13.26
CA ASP A 108 -3.93 -0.19 -14.35
C ASP A 108 -4.21 -1.31 -15.37
N ARG A 109 -3.16 -2.02 -15.83
CA ARG A 109 -3.33 -3.14 -16.77
C ARG A 109 -4.15 -4.28 -16.17
N PHE A 110 -4.00 -4.54 -14.87
CA PHE A 110 -4.82 -5.49 -14.12
C PHE A 110 -6.28 -5.04 -14.07
N ALA A 111 -6.55 -3.78 -13.73
CA ALA A 111 -7.90 -3.24 -13.64
C ALA A 111 -8.65 -3.26 -14.98
N GLU A 112 -7.93 -3.05 -16.09
CA GLU A 112 -8.43 -3.17 -17.46
C GLU A 112 -8.71 -4.62 -17.89
N GLY A 113 -8.32 -5.61 -17.08
CA GLY A 113 -8.49 -7.03 -17.37
C GLY A 113 -7.46 -7.59 -18.36
N LEU A 114 -6.43 -6.82 -18.71
CA LEU A 114 -5.37 -7.25 -19.62
C LEU A 114 -4.38 -8.20 -18.93
N TRP A 115 -4.14 -7.97 -17.64
CA TRP A 115 -3.21 -8.74 -16.81
C TRP A 115 -3.93 -9.43 -15.66
N ALA A 116 -3.43 -10.59 -15.26
CA ALA A 116 -3.78 -11.24 -13.99
C ALA A 116 -2.57 -11.19 -13.02
N LEU A 117 -2.84 -11.21 -11.73
CA LEU A 117 -1.81 -11.23 -10.69
C LEU A 117 -1.63 -12.66 -10.18
N GLN A 118 -0.39 -13.14 -10.19
CA GLN A 118 -0.03 -14.45 -9.66
C GLN A 118 0.76 -14.26 -8.36
N PRO A 119 0.14 -14.50 -7.18
CA PRO A 119 0.85 -14.49 -5.91
C PRO A 119 2.03 -15.48 -5.93
N VAL A 120 3.09 -15.11 -5.21
CA VAL A 120 4.32 -15.91 -5.09
C VAL A 120 4.71 -16.06 -3.62
N HIS A 121 5.49 -17.09 -3.32
CA HIS A 121 6.12 -17.21 -2.00
C HIS A 121 7.36 -16.33 -1.87
N GLN A 122 8.13 -16.21 -2.96
CA GLN A 122 9.38 -15.47 -2.99
C GLN A 122 9.79 -15.18 -4.44
N ASN A 123 10.24 -13.96 -4.71
CA ASN A 123 10.86 -13.56 -5.97
C ASN A 123 12.39 -13.71 -5.93
N LYS A 124 13.04 -13.67 -7.09
CA LYS A 124 14.47 -13.40 -7.25
C LYS A 124 14.62 -11.94 -7.66
N VAL A 125 15.07 -11.11 -6.74
CA VAL A 125 15.14 -9.65 -6.92
C VAL A 125 16.51 -9.28 -7.49
N GLY A 126 16.53 -8.58 -8.62
CA GLY A 126 17.71 -7.92 -9.17
C GLY A 126 17.75 -6.44 -8.79
N LEU A 127 18.95 -5.86 -8.71
CA LEU A 127 19.14 -4.44 -8.43
C LEU A 127 19.83 -3.72 -9.59
N VAL A 128 19.23 -2.65 -10.09
CA VAL A 128 19.89 -1.72 -11.02
C VAL A 128 20.31 -0.48 -10.26
N LEU A 129 21.59 -0.12 -10.35
CA LEU A 129 22.14 1.13 -9.84
C LEU A 129 22.47 2.06 -11.01
N ASP A 130 22.01 3.31 -10.94
CA ASP A 130 22.39 4.32 -11.92
C ASP A 130 23.90 4.65 -11.83
N ALA A 131 24.57 4.68 -12.97
CA ALA A 131 25.97 5.07 -13.11
C ALA A 131 26.24 6.49 -12.61
N GLY A 132 25.21 7.35 -12.58
CA GLY A 132 25.29 8.70 -12.03
C GLY A 132 25.44 8.76 -10.51
N ILE A 133 25.18 7.66 -9.79
CA ILE A 133 25.32 7.59 -8.33
C ILE A 133 26.80 7.63 -7.96
N GLU A 134 27.16 8.58 -7.09
CA GLU A 134 28.48 8.75 -6.51
C GLU A 134 28.94 7.52 -5.73
N GLU A 135 30.24 7.30 -5.64
CA GLU A 135 30.82 6.08 -5.04
C GLU A 135 30.33 5.83 -3.61
N GLU A 136 30.36 6.85 -2.74
CA GLU A 136 29.91 6.70 -1.36
C GLU A 136 28.42 6.35 -1.28
N LEU A 137 27.59 7.06 -2.04
CA LEU A 137 26.14 6.82 -2.04
C LEU A 137 25.82 5.44 -2.60
N ARG A 138 26.55 4.97 -3.61
CA ARG A 138 26.47 3.60 -4.15
C ARG A 138 26.81 2.56 -3.10
N VAL A 139 27.90 2.76 -2.35
CA VAL A 139 28.30 1.84 -1.26
C VAL A 139 27.21 1.77 -0.19
N ARG A 140 26.58 2.89 0.17
CA ARG A 140 25.45 2.90 1.13
C ARG A 140 24.27 2.04 0.64
N HIS A 141 23.91 2.11 -0.64
CA HIS A 141 22.86 1.27 -1.21
C HIS A 141 23.23 -0.22 -1.20
N LEU A 142 24.48 -0.56 -1.54
CA LEU A 142 24.96 -1.94 -1.46
C LEU A 142 24.97 -2.47 -0.02
N GLN A 143 25.33 -1.64 0.96
CA GLN A 143 25.24 -2.00 2.38
C GLN A 143 23.80 -2.28 2.81
N VAL A 144 22.81 -1.56 2.28
CA VAL A 144 21.40 -1.87 2.51
C VAL A 144 21.01 -3.22 1.92
N VAL A 145 21.48 -3.55 0.71
CA VAL A 145 21.27 -4.87 0.10
C VAL A 145 21.84 -5.97 0.99
N ASP A 146 23.09 -5.84 1.43
CA ASP A 146 23.74 -6.83 2.30
C ASP A 146 23.04 -6.94 3.65
N ALA A 147 22.65 -5.81 4.26
CA ALA A 147 21.94 -5.79 5.53
C ALA A 147 20.55 -6.45 5.43
N THR A 148 19.78 -6.16 4.39
CA THR A 148 18.45 -6.76 4.20
C THR A 148 18.54 -8.25 3.87
N ARG A 149 19.54 -8.68 3.10
CA ARG A 149 19.84 -10.10 2.89
C ARG A 149 20.18 -10.80 4.21
N ALA A 150 21.06 -10.21 5.02
CA ALA A 150 21.55 -10.83 6.27
C ALA A 150 20.51 -10.81 7.40
N SER A 151 19.77 -9.72 7.58
CA SER A 151 18.87 -9.53 8.72
C SER A 151 17.43 -9.91 8.44
N LEU A 152 16.96 -9.75 7.20
CA LEU A 152 15.57 -10.02 6.82
C LEU A 152 15.43 -11.27 5.92
N GLY A 153 16.53 -11.80 5.40
CA GLY A 153 16.52 -12.95 4.50
C GLY A 153 15.99 -12.63 3.10
N LEU A 154 16.10 -11.37 2.65
CA LEU A 154 15.54 -10.98 1.35
C LEU A 154 16.31 -11.61 0.16
N PRO A 155 15.60 -12.01 -0.91
CA PRO A 155 16.16 -12.78 -2.02
C PRO A 155 16.78 -11.89 -3.13
N VAL A 156 17.64 -10.94 -2.75
CA VAL A 156 18.32 -10.06 -3.72
C VAL A 156 19.53 -10.77 -4.28
N VAL A 157 19.53 -11.19 -5.54
CA VAL A 157 20.52 -12.16 -6.06
C VAL A 157 21.71 -11.53 -6.78
N GLU A 158 21.52 -10.40 -7.45
CA GLU A 158 22.57 -9.76 -8.25
C GLU A 158 22.24 -8.28 -8.47
N TYR A 159 23.28 -7.47 -8.70
CA TYR A 159 23.13 -6.07 -9.11
C TYR A 159 23.92 -5.79 -10.39
N THR A 160 23.48 -4.79 -11.15
CA THR A 160 24.22 -4.22 -12.26
C THR A 160 24.20 -2.70 -12.16
N VAL A 161 25.18 -2.06 -12.79
CA VAL A 161 25.21 -0.60 -12.97
C VAL A 161 24.78 -0.29 -14.40
N THR A 162 24.03 0.79 -14.61
CA THR A 162 23.72 1.27 -15.97
C THR A 162 25.01 1.64 -16.71
N ASP A 163 25.00 1.58 -18.05
CA ASP A 163 26.18 1.93 -18.85
C ASP A 163 26.35 3.45 -19.07
N ALA A 164 25.34 4.24 -18.70
CA ALA A 164 25.35 5.68 -18.69
C ALA A 164 24.48 6.22 -17.54
N ALA A 165 24.79 7.43 -17.08
CA ALA A 165 23.98 8.11 -16.08
C ALA A 165 22.57 8.36 -16.61
N LEU A 166 21.53 8.05 -15.82
CA LEU A 166 20.13 8.21 -16.24
C LEU A 166 19.74 9.68 -16.40
N ARG A 167 20.42 10.57 -15.65
CA ARG A 167 20.22 12.03 -15.65
C ARG A 167 18.73 12.36 -15.45
N VAL A 168 18.26 12.06 -14.25
CA VAL A 168 16.89 12.34 -13.79
C VAL A 168 16.65 13.85 -13.80
N GLU A 169 15.49 14.25 -14.32
CA GLU A 169 14.96 15.61 -14.22
C GLU A 169 13.58 15.53 -13.58
N LYS A 170 13.30 16.40 -12.60
CA LYS A 170 12.03 16.45 -11.85
C LYS A 170 11.47 17.86 -11.83
N TRP A 171 10.16 18.00 -11.85
CA TRP A 171 9.47 19.29 -11.71
C TRP A 171 8.02 19.11 -11.25
N VAL A 172 7.42 20.16 -10.70
CA VAL A 172 5.97 20.23 -10.48
C VAL A 172 5.33 20.84 -11.72
N ASP A 173 4.31 20.18 -12.28
CA ASP A 173 3.57 20.73 -13.41
C ASP A 173 2.75 21.96 -12.94
N PRO A 174 2.99 23.15 -13.50
CA PRO A 174 2.37 24.39 -13.01
C PRO A 174 0.87 24.50 -13.31
N LYS A 175 0.33 23.65 -14.20
CA LYS A 175 -1.09 23.62 -14.53
C LYS A 175 -1.87 22.67 -13.63
N THR A 176 -1.29 21.51 -13.34
CA THR A 176 -1.97 20.45 -12.59
C THR A 176 -1.53 20.35 -11.14
N GLY A 177 -0.40 20.94 -10.78
CA GLY A 177 0.21 20.81 -9.46
C GLY A 177 0.86 19.45 -9.19
N GLN A 178 0.84 18.50 -10.14
CA GLN A 178 1.41 17.17 -9.93
C GLN A 178 2.93 17.19 -10.06
N SER A 179 3.63 16.41 -9.24
CA SER A 179 5.05 16.11 -9.49
C SER A 179 5.18 15.22 -10.73
N THR A 180 6.15 15.52 -11.58
CA THR A 180 6.45 14.71 -12.76
C THR A 180 7.92 14.86 -13.15
N GLY A 181 8.35 14.17 -14.20
CA GLY A 181 9.64 14.42 -14.78
C GLY A 181 10.04 13.40 -15.84
N ARG A 182 11.36 13.21 -16.03
CA ARG A 182 11.90 12.30 -17.04
C ARG A 182 13.26 11.73 -16.65
N ILE A 183 13.66 10.67 -17.34
CA ILE A 183 15.05 10.22 -17.44
C ILE A 183 15.54 10.45 -18.86
N ASN A 184 16.78 10.90 -19.03
CA ASN A 184 17.35 11.20 -20.35
C ASN A 184 17.97 9.98 -21.04
N ARG A 185 18.21 8.89 -20.30
CA ARG A 185 18.77 7.62 -20.82
C ARG A 185 17.91 6.40 -20.48
N PRO A 186 16.64 6.36 -20.91
CA PRO A 186 15.78 5.18 -20.70
C PRO A 186 16.37 3.92 -21.33
N ASP A 187 17.08 4.05 -22.45
CA ASP A 187 17.76 2.96 -23.13
C ASP A 187 18.82 2.28 -22.25
N SER A 188 19.55 3.05 -21.44
CA SER A 188 20.57 2.55 -20.52
C SER A 188 19.94 1.75 -19.38
N LEU A 189 18.83 2.25 -18.83
CA LEU A 189 18.03 1.53 -17.84
C LEU A 189 17.53 0.19 -18.39
N LEU A 190 16.89 0.20 -19.56
CA LEU A 190 16.34 -1.02 -20.16
C LEU A 190 17.44 -2.05 -20.48
N ARG A 191 18.63 -1.65 -20.95
CA ARG A 191 19.77 -2.56 -21.14
C ARG A 191 20.25 -3.19 -19.83
N ALA A 192 20.31 -2.41 -18.76
CA ALA A 192 20.69 -2.90 -17.43
C ALA A 192 19.69 -3.93 -16.90
N VAL A 193 18.38 -3.62 -16.98
CA VAL A 193 17.33 -4.55 -16.57
C VAL A 193 17.37 -5.83 -17.40
N ARG A 194 17.44 -5.71 -18.74
CA ARG A 194 17.54 -6.86 -19.65
C ARG A 194 18.69 -7.78 -19.29
N THR A 195 19.84 -7.21 -18.92
CA THR A 195 21.01 -7.98 -18.48
C THR A 195 20.69 -8.84 -17.25
N LEU A 196 20.04 -8.28 -16.23
CA LEU A 196 19.65 -9.04 -15.04
C LEU A 196 18.62 -10.13 -15.35
N VAL A 197 17.62 -9.81 -16.18
CA VAL A 197 16.56 -10.76 -16.56
C VAL A 197 17.15 -11.94 -17.34
N GLU A 198 17.97 -11.67 -18.37
CA GLU A 198 18.49 -12.71 -19.25
C GLU A 198 19.64 -13.52 -18.64
N ARG A 199 20.55 -12.87 -17.89
CA ARG A 199 21.75 -13.54 -17.35
C ARG A 199 21.53 -14.16 -15.97
N SER A 200 20.75 -13.49 -15.14
CA SER A 200 20.59 -13.84 -13.72
C SER A 200 19.21 -14.45 -13.43
N ASN A 201 18.32 -14.45 -14.42
CA ASN A 201 16.96 -14.98 -14.33
C ASN A 201 16.20 -14.39 -13.12
N VAL A 202 16.35 -13.06 -12.94
CA VAL A 202 15.56 -12.31 -11.95
C VAL A 202 14.14 -12.17 -12.46
N ASN A 203 13.18 -12.17 -11.53
CA ASN A 203 11.76 -12.02 -11.85
C ASN A 203 11.11 -10.85 -11.09
N ALA A 204 11.92 -10.00 -10.45
CA ALA A 204 11.53 -8.71 -9.90
C ALA A 204 12.76 -7.81 -9.88
N VAL A 205 12.57 -6.49 -10.02
CA VAL A 205 13.69 -5.54 -10.13
C VAL A 205 13.49 -4.33 -9.24
N ALA A 206 14.50 -4.01 -8.44
CA ALA A 206 14.64 -2.72 -7.79
C ALA A 206 15.51 -1.82 -8.65
N VAL A 207 15.09 -0.58 -8.88
CA VAL A 207 15.88 0.44 -9.57
C VAL A 207 16.23 1.55 -8.60
N VAL A 208 17.51 1.90 -8.54
CA VAL A 208 17.99 3.08 -7.81
C VAL A 208 18.56 4.06 -8.82
N ALA A 209 17.90 5.20 -9.00
CA ALA A 209 18.37 6.27 -9.87
C ALA A 209 18.95 7.44 -9.07
N ARG A 210 19.97 8.12 -9.61
CA ARG A 210 20.50 9.36 -9.02
C ARG A 210 19.55 10.51 -9.35
N PHE A 211 18.89 11.04 -8.33
CA PHE A 211 18.04 12.22 -8.48
C PHE A 211 18.89 13.49 -8.35
N PRO A 212 18.52 14.62 -8.96
CA PRO A 212 19.15 15.89 -8.63
C PRO A 212 18.89 16.22 -7.15
N ASP A 213 19.93 16.67 -6.46
CA ASP A 213 19.79 17.17 -5.10
C ASP A 213 18.88 18.40 -5.12
N ASP A 214 18.05 18.50 -4.10
CA ASP A 214 17.16 19.63 -3.92
C ASP A 214 17.94 20.86 -3.46
N ASP A 215 17.73 21.98 -4.14
CA ASP A 215 18.04 23.29 -3.58
C ASP A 215 17.06 23.59 -2.43
N ASP A 216 17.48 24.41 -1.45
CA ASP A 216 16.65 24.92 -0.34
C ASP A 216 15.48 25.77 -0.87
N SER A 217 14.51 25.11 -1.49
CA SER A 217 13.34 25.66 -2.17
C SER A 217 12.11 25.53 -1.28
N ASP A 218 11.15 26.42 -1.49
CA ASP A 218 9.90 26.42 -0.74
C ASP A 218 9.13 25.09 -0.90
N ASP A 219 9.22 24.43 -2.06
CA ASP A 219 8.53 23.16 -2.32
C ASP A 219 9.04 22.03 -1.42
N VAL A 220 10.36 21.93 -1.27
CA VAL A 220 11.03 20.92 -0.45
C VAL A 220 10.76 21.16 1.02
N GLU A 221 10.83 22.42 1.47
CA GLU A 221 10.49 22.77 2.85
C GLU A 221 9.00 22.51 3.13
N ASN A 222 8.09 22.87 2.22
CA ASN A 222 6.67 22.60 2.37
C ASN A 222 6.39 21.10 2.47
N TYR A 223 7.03 20.27 1.65
CA TYR A 223 6.95 18.82 1.75
C TYR A 223 7.46 18.33 3.12
N ARG A 224 8.65 18.77 3.56
CA ARG A 224 9.19 18.40 4.87
C ARG A 224 8.33 18.85 6.05
N GLN A 225 7.57 19.94 5.91
CA GLN A 225 6.57 20.41 6.87
C GLN A 225 5.18 19.73 6.74
N GLY A 226 5.01 18.76 5.84
CA GLY A 226 3.76 18.03 5.69
C GLY A 226 2.65 18.82 4.97
N LYS A 227 3.02 19.80 4.15
CA LYS A 227 2.11 20.70 3.41
C LYS A 227 2.31 20.70 1.89
N GLY A 228 3.35 20.04 1.41
CA GLY A 228 3.79 20.06 0.02
C GLY A 228 3.52 18.75 -0.72
N ILE A 229 4.11 18.65 -1.89
CA ILE A 229 4.02 17.50 -2.79
C ILE A 229 5.41 16.91 -2.87
N ASP A 230 5.51 15.59 -2.85
CA ASP A 230 6.76 14.90 -3.11
C ASP A 230 7.17 15.15 -4.57
N VAL A 231 8.23 15.94 -4.77
CA VAL A 231 8.77 16.27 -6.09
C VAL A 231 9.51 15.11 -6.75
N LEU A 232 9.89 14.07 -5.99
CA LEU A 232 10.57 12.87 -6.49
C LEU A 232 9.55 11.90 -7.09
N ALA A 233 8.43 11.72 -6.40
CA ALA A 233 7.41 10.69 -6.63
C ALA A 233 7.03 10.50 -8.11
N GLY A 234 6.80 11.59 -8.84
CA GLY A 234 6.42 11.54 -10.25
C GLY A 234 7.45 10.82 -11.14
N VAL A 235 8.75 11.06 -10.93
CA VAL A 235 9.80 10.41 -11.73
C VAL A 235 10.06 8.97 -11.29
N GLU A 236 9.89 8.68 -9.99
CA GLU A 236 9.94 7.30 -9.50
C GLU A 236 8.92 6.42 -10.22
N ALA A 237 7.69 6.93 -10.36
CA ALA A 237 6.63 6.26 -11.10
C ALA A 237 7.00 6.09 -12.59
N VAL A 238 7.57 7.11 -13.24
CA VAL A 238 8.04 7.00 -14.64
C VAL A 238 9.08 5.88 -14.80
N ILE A 239 10.01 5.74 -13.85
CA ILE A 239 11.07 4.74 -13.90
C ILE A 239 10.50 3.32 -13.73
N SER A 240 9.67 3.08 -12.72
CA SER A 240 9.08 1.76 -12.49
C SER A 240 8.14 1.37 -13.64
N HIS A 241 7.29 2.29 -14.08
CA HIS A 241 6.36 2.09 -15.19
C HIS A 241 7.07 1.66 -16.46
N LEU A 242 8.16 2.34 -16.84
CA LEU A 242 8.95 2.01 -18.03
C LEU A 242 9.48 0.56 -17.98
N VAL A 243 9.96 0.11 -16.81
CA VAL A 243 10.47 -1.24 -16.62
C VAL A 243 9.35 -2.28 -16.65
N VAL A 244 8.26 -2.03 -15.93
CA VAL A 244 7.09 -2.94 -15.90
C VAL A 244 6.50 -3.08 -17.29
N GLN A 245 6.36 -1.99 -18.03
CA GLN A 245 5.82 -1.98 -19.39
C GLN A 245 6.68 -2.79 -20.37
N GLU A 246 8.01 -2.68 -20.30
CA GLU A 246 8.91 -3.38 -21.22
C GLU A 246 9.05 -4.88 -20.87
N PHE A 247 9.14 -5.21 -19.59
CA PHE A 247 9.54 -6.56 -19.15
C PHE A 247 8.40 -7.39 -18.54
N ASN A 248 7.27 -6.78 -18.19
CA ASN A 248 6.12 -7.44 -17.54
C ASN A 248 6.48 -8.19 -16.24
N ILE A 249 7.46 -7.68 -15.50
CA ILE A 249 7.85 -8.19 -14.17
C ILE A 249 7.68 -7.09 -13.12
N PRO A 250 7.48 -7.44 -11.83
CA PRO A 250 7.43 -6.47 -10.76
C PRO A 250 8.67 -5.57 -10.71
N CYS A 251 8.43 -4.26 -10.66
CA CYS A 251 9.47 -3.27 -10.47
C CYS A 251 9.03 -2.25 -9.43
N ALA A 252 10.00 -1.77 -8.65
CA ALA A 252 9.82 -0.60 -7.79
C ALA A 252 11.13 0.18 -7.72
N HIS A 253 11.00 1.43 -7.33
CA HIS A 253 12.08 2.41 -7.38
C HIS A 253 12.40 2.95 -5.98
N ALA A 254 13.67 3.28 -5.75
CA ALA A 254 14.13 4.11 -4.64
C ALA A 254 15.05 5.21 -5.17
N PRO A 255 14.91 6.47 -4.75
CA PRO A 255 15.79 7.53 -5.20
C PRO A 255 17.11 7.48 -4.43
N ALA A 256 18.22 7.73 -5.13
CA ALA A 256 19.49 8.07 -4.52
C ALA A 256 19.61 9.60 -4.48
N CYS A 257 19.50 10.15 -3.28
CA CYS A 257 19.68 11.56 -2.97
C CYS A 257 20.74 11.72 -1.86
N LEU A 258 21.40 12.87 -1.80
CA LEU A 258 22.17 13.21 -0.60
C LEU A 258 21.21 13.46 0.58
N PRO A 259 21.58 13.04 1.80
CA PRO A 259 20.77 13.32 2.96
C PRO A 259 20.73 14.82 3.24
N PHE A 260 19.55 15.33 3.57
CA PHE A 260 19.43 16.70 4.03
C PHE A 260 20.16 16.94 5.36
N PRO A 261 20.53 18.19 5.66
CA PRO A 261 20.88 18.57 7.02
C PRO A 261 19.74 18.22 7.99
N MET A 262 20.11 17.78 9.19
CA MET A 262 19.17 17.47 10.26
C MET A 262 18.31 18.69 10.58
N SER A 263 16.99 18.54 10.52
CA SER A 263 16.02 19.55 10.96
C SER A 263 15.42 19.18 12.32
N ARG A 264 15.22 20.20 13.17
CA ARG A 264 14.43 20.05 14.43
C ARG A 264 12.95 20.28 14.22
N SER A 265 12.58 20.91 13.11
CA SER A 265 11.20 21.23 12.74
C SER A 265 10.86 20.38 11.53
N LEU A 266 10.38 19.16 11.76
CA LEU A 266 10.00 18.23 10.72
C LEU A 266 8.59 17.71 11.00
N SER A 267 7.79 17.53 9.96
CA SER A 267 6.51 16.85 10.09
C SER A 267 6.72 15.37 10.44
N PRO A 268 5.92 14.79 11.35
CA PRO A 268 5.90 13.35 11.55
C PRO A 268 5.59 12.55 10.27
N LYS A 269 4.92 13.16 9.28
CA LYS A 269 4.59 12.51 8.00
C LYS A 269 5.82 12.26 7.11
N SER A 270 6.82 13.13 7.17
CA SER A 270 8.06 13.05 6.37
C SER A 270 9.24 12.44 7.15
N ALA A 271 9.06 12.20 8.46
CA ALA A 271 10.13 11.71 9.34
C ALA A 271 10.69 10.33 8.97
N ALA A 272 9.94 9.51 8.25
CA ALA A 272 10.42 8.20 7.78
C ALA A 272 11.63 8.31 6.84
N GLU A 273 11.79 9.46 6.18
CA GLU A 273 12.86 9.71 5.21
C GLU A 273 14.18 10.11 5.89
N GLU A 274 14.15 10.56 7.15
CA GLU A 274 15.33 11.00 7.91
C GLU A 274 16.06 9.87 8.65
N ILE A 275 15.40 8.72 8.85
CA ILE A 275 15.90 7.64 9.72
C ILE A 275 16.87 6.68 9.01
N GLY A 276 17.38 7.06 7.83
CA GLY A 276 18.43 6.33 7.12
C GLY A 276 18.95 7.08 5.90
N TYR A 277 19.89 6.45 5.20
CA TYR A 277 20.57 7.08 4.06
C TYR A 277 19.95 6.74 2.69
N THR A 278 18.96 5.86 2.65
CA THR A 278 18.34 5.36 1.40
C THR A 278 16.87 5.03 1.64
N PHE A 279 16.09 4.95 0.56
CA PHE A 279 14.69 4.52 0.59
C PHE A 279 14.52 3.04 0.22
N LEU A 280 15.63 2.34 -0.02
CA LEU A 280 15.68 1.01 -0.62
C LEU A 280 15.13 -0.16 0.23
N PRO A 281 15.17 -0.17 1.59
CA PRO A 281 14.76 -1.36 2.35
C PRO A 281 13.30 -1.78 2.12
N CYS A 282 12.37 -0.82 2.14
CA CYS A 282 10.94 -1.11 1.94
C CYS A 282 10.65 -1.62 0.52
N VAL A 283 11.36 -1.10 -0.48
CA VAL A 283 11.30 -1.54 -1.88
C VAL A 283 11.72 -3.01 -2.00
N LEU A 284 12.87 -3.38 -1.44
CA LEU A 284 13.35 -4.76 -1.47
C LEU A 284 12.39 -5.71 -0.73
N ALA A 285 11.84 -5.27 0.41
CA ALA A 285 10.89 -6.04 1.19
C ALA A 285 9.58 -6.28 0.39
N GLY A 286 9.02 -5.24 -0.23
CA GLY A 286 7.84 -5.35 -1.07
C GLY A 286 8.05 -6.25 -2.29
N LEU A 287 9.14 -6.01 -3.04
CA LEU A 287 9.48 -6.80 -4.22
C LEU A 287 9.76 -8.27 -3.92
N SER A 288 10.20 -8.61 -2.70
CA SER A 288 10.46 -10.00 -2.33
C SER A 288 9.24 -10.92 -2.45
N MET A 289 8.02 -10.37 -2.36
CA MET A 289 6.75 -11.11 -2.44
C MET A 289 5.74 -10.49 -3.42
N ALA A 290 6.14 -9.50 -4.23
CA ALA A 290 5.28 -8.90 -5.25
C ALA A 290 4.74 -9.98 -6.21
N PRO A 291 3.43 -9.99 -6.54
CA PRO A 291 2.87 -10.97 -7.45
C PRO A 291 3.46 -10.82 -8.85
N GLN A 292 3.61 -11.93 -9.57
CA GLN A 292 4.00 -11.92 -10.97
C GLN A 292 2.83 -11.51 -11.86
N TYR A 293 3.12 -10.91 -13.01
CA TYR A 293 2.09 -10.44 -13.95
C TYR A 293 1.89 -11.48 -15.06
N LEU A 294 0.65 -11.90 -15.26
CA LEU A 294 0.28 -12.82 -16.33
C LEU A 294 -0.47 -12.06 -17.41
N VAL A 295 0.15 -11.88 -18.57
CA VAL A 295 -0.44 -11.20 -19.72
C VAL A 295 -1.35 -12.16 -20.50
N GLU A 296 -2.52 -11.67 -20.92
CA GLU A 296 -3.51 -12.44 -21.71
C GLU A 296 -2.85 -13.10 -22.93
N GLY A 297 -3.05 -14.43 -23.09
CA GLY A 297 -2.39 -15.25 -24.11
C GLY A 297 -1.42 -16.31 -23.56
N SER A 298 -1.01 -16.20 -22.29
CA SER A 298 -0.34 -17.28 -21.56
C SER A 298 -1.33 -18.43 -21.30
N LYS A 299 -1.07 -19.62 -21.88
CA LYS A 299 -2.03 -20.71 -22.09
C LYS A 299 -2.61 -21.39 -20.83
N THR A 300 -2.31 -20.91 -19.63
CA THR A 300 -2.93 -21.41 -18.40
C THR A 300 -2.92 -20.31 -17.34
N LEU A 301 -4.03 -19.59 -17.17
CA LEU A 301 -4.31 -18.98 -15.86
C LEU A 301 -4.39 -20.14 -14.86
N GLY A 302 -3.44 -20.17 -13.91
CA GLY A 302 -3.49 -21.13 -12.81
C GLY A 302 -4.74 -20.87 -11.97
N ARG A 303 -5.22 -21.89 -11.24
CA ARG A 303 -6.37 -21.74 -10.31
C ARG A 303 -6.15 -20.73 -9.17
N GLU A 304 -4.94 -20.16 -9.07
CA GLU A 304 -4.49 -19.28 -7.99
C GLU A 304 -4.23 -17.84 -8.46
N SER A 305 -4.41 -17.52 -9.74
CA SER A 305 -4.27 -16.15 -10.24
C SER A 305 -5.50 -15.31 -9.89
N ILE A 306 -5.28 -14.05 -9.54
CA ILE A 306 -6.34 -13.05 -9.29
C ILE A 306 -6.56 -12.26 -10.58
N VAL A 307 -7.81 -12.11 -11.00
CA VAL A 307 -8.21 -11.30 -12.15
C VAL A 307 -9.04 -10.08 -11.71
N ALA A 308 -9.21 -9.10 -12.59
CA ALA A 308 -9.94 -7.86 -12.30
C ALA A 308 -11.35 -8.11 -11.75
N SER A 309 -12.03 -9.14 -12.27
CA SER A 309 -13.38 -9.51 -11.83
C SER A 309 -13.44 -10.16 -10.44
N ASP A 310 -12.31 -10.44 -9.79
CA ASP A 310 -12.27 -10.93 -8.40
C ASP A 310 -12.31 -9.79 -7.37
N ILE A 311 -12.21 -8.54 -7.81
CA ILE A 311 -12.19 -7.37 -6.93
C ILE A 311 -13.60 -7.02 -6.45
N ASP A 312 -13.73 -6.89 -5.13
CA ASP A 312 -14.99 -6.55 -4.46
C ASP A 312 -15.14 -5.06 -4.18
N SER A 313 -14.05 -4.37 -3.88
CA SER A 313 -14.08 -2.93 -3.61
C SER A 313 -12.78 -2.23 -3.95
N VAL A 314 -12.89 -0.96 -4.32
CA VAL A 314 -11.75 -0.07 -4.63
C VAL A 314 -11.87 1.17 -3.75
N ILE A 315 -10.80 1.50 -3.03
CA ILE A 315 -10.73 2.64 -2.11
C ILE A 315 -9.72 3.64 -2.66
N LEU A 316 -10.12 4.90 -2.80
CA LEU A 316 -9.28 5.96 -3.36
C LEU A 316 -9.63 7.37 -2.83
N PRO A 317 -8.71 8.36 -2.95
CA PRO A 317 -8.98 9.77 -2.67
C PRO A 317 -10.21 10.30 -3.44
N ILE A 318 -10.98 11.22 -2.83
CA ILE A 318 -12.24 11.71 -3.39
C ILE A 318 -12.11 12.34 -4.78
N ASN A 319 -10.99 13.00 -5.07
CA ASN A 319 -10.75 13.71 -6.32
C ASN A 319 -9.73 13.02 -7.24
N ALA A 320 -9.46 11.72 -7.01
CA ALA A 320 -8.50 10.92 -7.78
C ALA A 320 -9.14 9.83 -8.64
N CYS A 321 -10.43 9.94 -8.98
CA CYS A 321 -11.18 8.89 -9.69
C CYS A 321 -10.93 8.85 -11.21
N GLY A 322 -10.08 9.73 -11.73
CA GLY A 322 -9.79 9.87 -13.16
C GLY A 322 -8.68 8.97 -13.70
N GLY A 323 -7.92 8.29 -12.83
CA GLY A 323 -6.84 7.38 -13.26
C GLY A 323 -7.37 6.15 -14.01
N ASP A 324 -6.54 5.59 -14.89
CA ASP A 324 -6.92 4.49 -15.80
C ASP A 324 -7.49 3.28 -15.04
N GLY A 325 -6.82 2.83 -13.97
CA GLY A 325 -7.31 1.73 -13.16
C GLY A 325 -8.65 2.02 -12.46
N ALA A 326 -8.83 3.23 -11.91
CA ALA A 326 -10.10 3.62 -11.28
C ALA A 326 -11.26 3.65 -12.30
N LEU A 327 -11.01 4.20 -13.49
CA LEU A 327 -11.98 4.23 -14.58
C LEU A 327 -12.30 2.82 -15.10
N ALA A 328 -11.30 1.95 -15.22
CA ALA A 328 -11.48 0.57 -15.66
C ALA A 328 -12.37 -0.21 -14.70
N PHE A 329 -12.10 -0.13 -13.39
CA PHE A 329 -12.96 -0.74 -12.37
C PHE A 329 -14.39 -0.18 -12.39
N ALA A 330 -14.55 1.14 -12.46
CA ALA A 330 -15.86 1.79 -12.49
C ALA A 330 -16.71 1.41 -13.71
N ARG A 331 -16.07 1.12 -14.85
CA ARG A 331 -16.73 0.77 -16.12
C ARG A 331 -16.95 -0.73 -16.31
N MET A 332 -16.49 -1.56 -15.38
CA MET A 332 -16.60 -3.01 -15.47
C MET A 332 -18.07 -3.44 -15.55
N LYS A 333 -18.39 -4.32 -16.51
CA LYS A 333 -19.78 -4.75 -16.78
C LYS A 333 -20.23 -5.90 -15.89
N THR A 334 -19.30 -6.75 -15.47
CA THR A 334 -19.57 -7.96 -14.69
C THR A 334 -18.83 -7.87 -13.36
N ASN A 335 -19.54 -8.10 -12.26
CA ASN A 335 -18.96 -8.02 -10.91
C ASN A 335 -18.22 -6.70 -10.64
N ARG A 336 -18.84 -5.57 -11.01
CA ARG A 336 -18.29 -4.23 -10.79
C ARG A 336 -18.01 -4.02 -9.29
N PRO A 337 -16.78 -3.66 -8.90
CA PRO A 337 -16.45 -3.47 -7.49
C PRO A 337 -17.15 -2.25 -6.89
N LEU A 338 -17.34 -2.26 -5.58
CA LEU A 338 -17.80 -1.11 -4.82
C LEU A 338 -16.69 -0.05 -4.77
N VAL A 339 -16.89 1.07 -5.45
CA VAL A 339 -15.97 2.22 -5.39
C VAL A 339 -16.26 3.04 -4.13
N ILE A 340 -15.23 3.27 -3.32
CA ILE A 340 -15.31 4.01 -2.05
C ILE A 340 -14.36 5.21 -2.15
N ALA A 341 -14.93 6.41 -2.18
CA ALA A 341 -14.19 7.66 -2.35
C ALA A 341 -14.09 8.38 -1.00
N VAL A 342 -12.87 8.65 -0.52
CA VAL A 342 -12.60 9.20 0.82
C VAL A 342 -12.42 10.72 0.77
N GLU A 343 -13.35 11.46 1.38
CA GLU A 343 -13.42 12.93 1.30
C GLU A 343 -12.23 13.62 1.96
N GLU A 344 -11.80 13.17 3.14
CA GLU A 344 -10.65 13.74 3.86
C GLU A 344 -9.31 13.49 3.14
N ASN A 345 -9.25 12.55 2.18
CA ASN A 345 -8.06 12.36 1.37
C ASN A 345 -8.21 13.13 0.07
N GLU A 346 -7.85 14.41 0.11
CA GLU A 346 -7.81 15.29 -1.05
C GLU A 346 -6.42 15.26 -1.71
N THR A 347 -6.40 15.52 -3.01
CA THR A 347 -5.19 15.63 -3.85
C THR A 347 -5.23 16.95 -4.65
N VAL A 348 -4.20 17.25 -5.44
CA VAL A 348 -4.24 18.36 -6.41
C VAL A 348 -5.13 18.10 -7.63
N LEU A 349 -5.64 16.88 -7.78
CA LEU A 349 -6.50 16.50 -8.91
C LEU A 349 -7.92 17.06 -8.79
N GLY A 350 -8.69 16.94 -9.87
CA GLY A 350 -10.06 17.46 -9.95
C GLY A 350 -11.12 16.41 -10.21
N ASP A 351 -10.77 15.13 -10.23
CA ASP A 351 -11.54 14.04 -10.81
C ASP A 351 -12.41 13.35 -9.76
N THR A 352 -13.55 13.97 -9.43
CA THR A 352 -14.51 13.40 -8.47
C THR A 352 -15.47 12.40 -9.13
N PRO A 353 -16.05 11.46 -8.35
CA PRO A 353 -17.05 10.54 -8.88
C PRO A 353 -18.20 11.24 -9.62
N ASP A 354 -18.71 12.36 -9.08
CA ASP A 354 -19.83 13.10 -9.68
C ASP A 354 -19.47 13.67 -11.05
N LYS A 355 -18.26 14.24 -11.20
CA LYS A 355 -17.80 14.83 -12.47
C LYS A 355 -17.63 13.76 -13.55
N LEU A 356 -17.25 12.55 -13.14
CA LEU A 356 -16.99 11.43 -14.05
C LEU A 356 -18.20 10.52 -14.25
N GLY A 357 -19.30 10.74 -13.53
CA GLY A 357 -20.48 9.87 -13.56
C GLY A 357 -20.20 8.46 -13.01
N ILE A 358 -19.27 8.35 -12.04
CA ILE A 358 -18.93 7.10 -11.37
C ILE A 358 -19.84 6.91 -10.18
N GLU A 359 -20.47 5.74 -10.10
CA GLU A 359 -21.22 5.34 -8.91
C GLU A 359 -20.24 4.93 -7.80
N ALA A 360 -20.18 5.74 -6.74
CA ALA A 360 -19.28 5.53 -5.61
C ALA A 360 -19.98 5.82 -4.27
N VAL A 361 -19.57 5.10 -3.23
CA VAL A 361 -19.88 5.42 -1.84
C VAL A 361 -18.87 6.45 -1.37
N LYS A 362 -19.32 7.69 -1.15
CA LYS A 362 -18.50 8.72 -0.52
C LYS A 362 -18.52 8.54 0.99
N VAL A 363 -17.35 8.61 1.61
CA VAL A 363 -17.17 8.49 3.06
C VAL A 363 -16.26 9.61 3.53
N SER A 364 -16.46 10.08 4.76
CA SER A 364 -15.68 11.21 5.26
C SER A 364 -14.21 10.84 5.44
N ASN A 365 -13.92 9.69 6.06
CA ASN A 365 -12.55 9.22 6.37
C ASN A 365 -12.34 7.74 6.06
N TYR A 366 -11.07 7.32 6.19
CA TYR A 366 -10.70 5.92 6.14
C TYR A 366 -11.32 5.04 7.24
N TRP A 367 -11.73 5.57 8.40
CA TRP A 367 -12.43 4.75 9.40
C TRP A 367 -13.80 4.32 8.88
N GLU A 368 -14.55 5.26 8.29
CA GLU A 368 -15.78 4.97 7.59
C GLU A 368 -15.53 4.03 6.39
N ALA A 369 -14.49 4.27 5.58
CA ALA A 369 -14.15 3.40 4.46
C ALA A 369 -13.93 1.94 4.91
N ILE A 370 -13.17 1.73 5.99
CA ILE A 370 -12.94 0.41 6.59
C ILE A 370 -14.26 -0.21 7.07
N GLY A 371 -15.15 0.58 7.69
CA GLY A 371 -16.48 0.15 8.10
C GLY A 371 -17.36 -0.29 6.93
N VAL A 372 -17.34 0.46 5.82
CA VAL A 372 -18.03 0.12 4.57
C VAL A 372 -17.51 -1.20 4.00
N VAL A 373 -16.18 -1.37 3.94
CA VAL A 373 -15.55 -2.62 3.49
C VAL A 373 -15.95 -3.80 4.36
N ALA A 374 -15.94 -3.64 5.69
CA ALA A 374 -16.34 -4.69 6.62
C ALA A 374 -17.81 -5.09 6.46
N ALA A 375 -18.71 -4.11 6.29
CA ALA A 375 -20.13 -4.36 6.03
C ALA A 375 -20.35 -5.08 4.69
N HIS A 376 -19.68 -4.60 3.63
CA HIS A 376 -19.78 -5.19 2.30
C HIS A 376 -19.28 -6.64 2.29
N LYS A 377 -18.14 -6.93 2.92
CA LYS A 377 -17.63 -8.31 3.09
C LYS A 377 -18.60 -9.20 3.86
N ALA A 378 -19.31 -8.67 4.85
CA ALA A 378 -20.32 -9.42 5.59
C ALA A 378 -21.56 -9.75 4.74
N GLY A 379 -21.73 -9.13 3.56
CA GLY A 379 -22.92 -9.21 2.73
C GLY A 379 -24.04 -8.30 3.21
N ILE A 380 -23.69 -7.23 3.94
CA ILE A 380 -24.60 -6.22 4.46
C ILE A 380 -24.50 -4.99 3.55
N ASP A 381 -25.63 -4.47 3.08
CA ASP A 381 -25.67 -3.18 2.41
C ASP A 381 -25.19 -2.08 3.38
N PRO A 382 -24.07 -1.39 3.09
CA PRO A 382 -23.54 -0.33 3.97
C PRO A 382 -24.56 0.77 4.29
N CYS A 383 -25.51 1.06 3.39
CA CYS A 383 -26.57 2.04 3.64
C CYS A 383 -27.48 1.64 4.80
N SER A 384 -27.61 0.35 5.10
CA SER A 384 -28.41 -0.14 6.23
C SER A 384 -27.81 0.20 7.59
N LEU A 385 -26.51 0.54 7.64
CA LEU A 385 -25.83 0.95 8.87
C LEU A 385 -25.84 2.48 9.06
N ARG A 386 -26.34 3.23 8.08
CA ARG A 386 -26.47 4.69 8.17
C ARG A 386 -27.85 5.05 8.69
N ARG A 387 -27.88 6.00 9.62
CA ARG A 387 -29.11 6.57 10.15
C ARG A 387 -29.97 7.12 8.98
N ASP A 388 -31.26 6.76 8.98
CA ASP A 388 -32.27 7.28 8.05
C ASP A 388 -31.97 7.04 6.55
N ARG A 389 -31.14 6.04 6.21
CA ARG A 389 -30.80 5.69 4.80
C ARG A 389 -31.53 4.46 4.25
N ILE A 390 -32.35 3.78 5.06
CA ILE A 390 -33.21 2.68 4.60
C ILE A 390 -34.53 3.28 4.10
N LYS A 391 -34.69 3.37 2.77
CA LYS A 391 -35.93 3.84 2.13
C LYS A 391 -36.91 2.68 1.91
N ASN A 392 -38.21 2.99 1.87
CA ASN A 392 -39.23 2.01 1.48
C ASN A 392 -38.96 1.52 0.05
N ILE A 393 -39.17 0.22 -0.21
CA ILE A 393 -39.04 -0.34 -1.56
C ILE A 393 -40.08 0.31 -2.50
N HIS A 394 -39.65 0.70 -3.70
CA HIS A 394 -40.53 1.30 -4.71
C HIS A 394 -41.00 0.25 -5.73
N VAL A 395 -42.28 0.29 -6.09
CA VAL A 395 -42.82 -0.51 -7.20
C VAL A 395 -42.43 0.16 -8.53
N ILE A 396 -41.73 -0.55 -9.40
CA ILE A 396 -41.44 -0.08 -10.76
C ILE A 396 -42.71 -0.22 -11.59
N ASN A 397 -43.39 0.90 -11.85
CA ASN A 397 -44.47 0.95 -12.83
C ASN A 397 -43.84 1.17 -14.22
N ASN A 398 -43.86 0.15 -15.08
CA ASN A 398 -43.32 0.17 -16.45
C ASN A 398 -44.01 1.15 -17.43
N ASN A 399 -44.82 2.10 -16.94
CA ASN A 399 -45.71 2.92 -17.75
C ASN A 399 -45.27 4.38 -17.96
N ASN A 400 -44.01 4.76 -17.73
CA ASN A 400 -43.57 6.13 -18.06
C ASN A 400 -42.16 6.19 -18.66
N ASN A 401 -42.11 6.45 -19.98
CA ASN A 401 -40.95 6.93 -20.72
C ASN A 401 -40.55 8.34 -20.27
N ASN A 402 -39.96 8.49 -19.08
CA ASN A 402 -39.26 9.71 -18.68
C ASN A 402 -38.10 9.36 -17.72
N ASN A 403 -37.03 8.79 -18.27
CA ASN A 403 -35.76 8.62 -17.56
C ASN A 403 -35.03 9.96 -17.46
N LYS A 404 -35.10 10.62 -16.29
CA LYS A 404 -34.11 11.59 -15.77
C LYS A 404 -34.56 12.16 -14.41
N SER A 405 -34.43 11.44 -13.29
CA SER A 405 -34.53 12.08 -11.95
C SER A 405 -34.10 11.24 -10.72
N TYR A 406 -33.17 10.28 -10.80
CA TYR A 406 -32.79 9.50 -9.59
C TYR A 406 -31.28 9.41 -9.34
N LEU A 407 -30.54 10.51 -9.51
CA LEU A 407 -29.09 10.51 -9.22
C LEU A 407 -28.56 11.68 -8.38
N ASN A 408 -29.40 12.60 -7.88
CA ASN A 408 -28.91 13.81 -7.17
C ASN A 408 -29.42 13.97 -5.74
N GLU A 409 -29.26 12.97 -4.87
CA GLU A 409 -29.37 13.15 -3.41
C GLU A 409 -28.25 12.41 -2.65
N PHE A 410 -27.01 12.69 -3.04
CA PHE A 410 -25.82 12.36 -2.25
C PHE A 410 -25.06 13.65 -1.90
N ALA A 411 -25.69 14.49 -1.08
CA ALA A 411 -25.05 15.59 -0.37
C ALA A 411 -25.79 15.80 0.96
N LEU A 412 -25.04 16.05 2.04
CA LEU A 412 -25.46 16.20 3.46
C LEU A 412 -25.68 14.82 4.11
N ILE A 413 -24.85 14.37 5.06
CA ILE A 413 -24.33 14.94 6.31
C ILE A 413 -22.99 14.27 6.61
#